data_AF-G4YJ22-F1
#
_entry.id   AF-G4YJ22-F1
#
_cell.length_a   1.000
_cell.length_b   1.000
_cell.length_c   1.000
_cell.angle_alpha   90.00
_cell.angle_beta   90.00
_cell.angle_gamma   90.00
#
_symmetry.space_group_name_H-M   'P 1'
#
loop_
_entity.id
_entity.type
_entity.pdbx_description
1 polymer ?
#
loop_
_entity_poly.entity_id
_entity_poly.type
_entity_poly.pdbx_seq_one_letter_code
_entity_poly.pdbx_strand_id
1 'polypeptide(L)'
;DGLPLLLTPIGASLTSLSLSGRRELVGDGLFLGCCPNLLELSLRGNVVEAQLDFREYRKLNAELPCNWHDVVSLSKALTDAGSPLAKCLHRLRIRLEKPRFRRVNHPVEHDLDALLEMLEVNVSLEYLDVIIPTTHRGYITKFALHNKRPICRSLLFPIKSKLAFLSVVERSKSLRSTKERKRVVPASSSALSKLDHLIISNIFALAARPVLRRVICRLEREFGAAQELNDEEADA
;
A
#
# COMPACT_ATOMS: atom_id res chain seq x y z
N ASP A 1 2.19 -29.14 -2.58
CA ASP A 1 3.37 -28.56 -1.89
C ASP A 1 4.63 -28.43 -2.75
N GLY A 2 4.52 -27.99 -4.03
CA GLY A 2 5.70 -27.84 -4.91
C GLY A 2 6.36 -26.45 -4.89
N LEU A 3 5.66 -25.43 -4.40
CA LEU A 3 6.13 -24.04 -4.45
C LEU A 3 7.39 -23.79 -3.60
N PRO A 4 7.50 -24.28 -2.34
CA PRO A 4 8.73 -24.10 -1.56
C PRO A 4 9.95 -24.77 -2.19
N LEU A 5 9.75 -25.95 -2.81
CA LEU A 5 10.81 -26.69 -3.51
C LEU A 5 11.31 -25.91 -4.74
N LEU A 6 10.40 -25.25 -5.46
CA LEU A 6 10.75 -24.38 -6.58
C LEU A 6 11.50 -23.13 -6.11
N LEU A 7 11.07 -22.51 -5.00
CA LEU A 7 11.64 -21.27 -4.49
C LEU A 7 12.99 -21.46 -3.80
N THR A 8 13.32 -22.65 -3.30
CA THR A 8 14.60 -22.93 -2.64
C THR A 8 15.83 -22.61 -3.53
N PRO A 9 15.91 -23.08 -4.79
CA PRO A 9 17.07 -22.78 -5.65
C PRO A 9 17.09 -21.36 -6.23
N ILE A 10 15.92 -20.76 -6.50
CA ILE A 10 15.84 -19.49 -7.25
C ILE A 10 15.52 -18.27 -6.37
N GLY A 11 15.00 -18.48 -5.16
CA GLY A 11 14.40 -17.43 -4.34
C GLY A 11 15.35 -16.30 -3.96
N ALA A 12 16.63 -16.61 -3.73
CA ALA A 12 17.65 -15.60 -3.47
C ALA A 12 17.86 -14.61 -4.64
N SER A 13 17.54 -15.01 -5.88
CA SER A 13 17.65 -14.14 -7.06
C SER A 13 16.36 -13.38 -7.37
N LEU A 14 15.24 -13.74 -6.74
CA LEU A 14 13.95 -13.13 -7.02
C LEU A 14 13.82 -11.76 -6.38
N THR A 15 13.50 -10.77 -7.21
CA THR A 15 13.17 -9.40 -6.78
C THR A 15 11.68 -9.10 -6.89
N SER A 16 10.95 -9.83 -7.74
CA SER A 16 9.50 -9.72 -7.88
C SER A 16 8.88 -11.12 -8.01
N LEU A 17 7.78 -11.37 -7.28
CA LEU A 17 7.06 -12.62 -7.31
C LEU A 17 5.56 -12.35 -7.49
N SER A 18 4.94 -13.03 -8.45
CA SER A 18 3.49 -12.97 -8.66
C SER A 18 2.90 -14.37 -8.55
N LEU A 19 2.00 -14.56 -7.59
CA LEU A 19 1.33 -15.83 -7.34
C LEU A 19 -0.15 -15.69 -7.69
N SER A 20 -0.62 -16.54 -8.59
CA SER A 20 -2.03 -16.61 -8.98
C SER A 20 -2.59 -18.00 -8.68
N GLY A 21 -3.71 -18.10 -7.96
CA GLY A 21 -4.36 -19.38 -7.68
C GLY A 21 -4.96 -19.51 -6.28
N ARG A 22 -5.34 -20.75 -5.92
CA ARG A 22 -5.87 -21.07 -4.58
C ARG A 22 -4.77 -20.91 -3.54
N ARG A 23 -5.02 -20.05 -2.54
CA ARG A 23 -3.99 -19.53 -1.61
C ARG A 23 -3.80 -20.33 -0.33
N GLU A 24 -4.29 -21.57 -0.28
CA GLU A 24 -4.10 -22.49 0.86
C GLU A 24 -2.61 -22.69 1.20
N LEU A 25 -1.72 -22.39 0.25
CA LEU A 25 -0.27 -22.53 0.37
C LEU A 25 0.47 -21.24 0.79
N VAL A 26 -0.22 -20.11 1.00
CA VAL A 26 0.39 -18.82 1.39
C VAL A 26 0.41 -18.66 2.93
N GLY A 27 0.38 -19.78 3.66
CA GLY A 27 0.36 -19.82 5.11
C GLY A 27 1.70 -19.49 5.78
N ASP A 28 1.62 -18.53 6.69
CA ASP A 28 2.41 -18.22 7.90
C ASP A 28 3.94 -18.06 7.86
N GLY A 29 4.70 -18.60 6.90
CA GLY A 29 6.17 -18.41 6.95
C GLY A 29 6.97 -18.68 5.66
N LEU A 30 6.32 -19.10 4.59
CA LEU A 30 7.00 -19.79 3.49
C LEU A 30 7.86 -18.89 2.59
N PHE A 31 7.52 -17.60 2.41
CA PHE A 31 8.15 -16.76 1.37
C PHE A 31 9.38 -15.99 1.83
N LEU A 32 9.40 -15.49 3.06
CA LEU A 32 10.47 -14.59 3.50
C LEU A 32 11.78 -15.34 3.75
N GLY A 33 11.70 -16.62 4.15
CA GLY A 33 12.89 -17.46 4.28
C GLY A 33 13.55 -17.82 2.94
N CYS A 34 12.75 -18.06 1.90
CA CYS A 34 13.28 -18.49 0.59
C CYS A 34 13.70 -17.31 -0.31
N CYS A 35 13.08 -16.14 -0.14
CA CYS A 35 13.24 -15.00 -1.05
C CYS A 35 13.75 -13.73 -0.34
N PRO A 36 15.00 -13.71 0.16
CA PRO A 36 15.54 -12.59 0.95
C PRO A 36 15.66 -11.27 0.18
N ASN A 37 15.74 -11.32 -1.16
CA ASN A 37 15.90 -10.15 -2.01
C ASN A 37 14.59 -9.64 -2.61
N LEU A 38 13.45 -10.21 -2.21
CA LEU A 38 12.14 -9.86 -2.75
C LEU A 38 11.80 -8.39 -2.44
N LEU A 39 11.50 -7.63 -3.48
CA LEU A 39 11.08 -6.24 -3.39
C LEU A 39 9.57 -6.11 -3.56
N GLU A 40 8.97 -6.94 -4.40
CA GLU A 40 7.56 -6.86 -4.74
C GLU A 40 6.90 -8.24 -4.71
N LEU A 41 5.74 -8.34 -4.05
CA LEU A 41 4.91 -9.53 -4.05
C LEU A 41 3.50 -9.18 -4.51
N SER A 42 3.07 -9.80 -5.60
CA SER A 42 1.68 -9.75 -6.05
C SER A 42 1.00 -11.07 -5.75
N LEU A 43 -0.05 -11.04 -4.95
CA LEU A 43 -0.90 -12.17 -4.69
C LEU A 43 -2.21 -11.94 -5.43
N ARG A 44 -2.60 -12.86 -6.33
CA ARG A 44 -3.89 -12.86 -7.04
C ARG A 44 -4.67 -14.10 -6.65
N GLY A 45 -5.82 -13.88 -6.03
CA GLY A 45 -6.72 -14.94 -5.61
C GLY A 45 -8.15 -14.57 -5.99
N ASN A 46 -9.07 -15.46 -5.71
CA ASN A 46 -10.48 -15.27 -6.08
C ASN A 46 -11.11 -14.14 -5.26
N VAL A 47 -10.92 -14.16 -3.93
CA VAL A 47 -11.52 -13.20 -3.00
C VAL A 47 -10.64 -11.96 -2.80
N VAL A 48 -9.33 -12.14 -2.68
CA VAL A 48 -8.40 -11.05 -2.42
C VAL A 48 -7.38 -10.99 -3.54
N GLU A 49 -6.96 -9.79 -3.93
CA GLU A 49 -5.74 -9.50 -4.69
C GLU A 49 -4.94 -8.46 -3.89
N ALA A 50 -3.65 -8.69 -3.70
CA ALA A 50 -2.79 -7.86 -2.86
C ALA A 50 -1.47 -7.57 -3.57
N GLN A 51 -0.94 -6.36 -3.39
CA GLN A 51 0.38 -5.99 -3.84
C GLN A 51 1.16 -5.40 -2.67
N LEU A 52 2.26 -6.07 -2.33
CA LEU A 52 3.16 -5.69 -1.26
C LEU A 52 4.48 -5.17 -1.84
N ASP A 53 5.01 -4.12 -1.22
CA ASP A 53 6.32 -3.54 -1.51
C ASP A 53 7.19 -3.63 -0.25
N PHE A 54 8.35 -4.26 -0.38
CA PHE A 54 9.32 -4.49 0.68
C PHE A 54 10.54 -3.57 0.57
N ARG A 55 10.60 -2.66 -0.42
CA ARG A 55 11.77 -1.78 -0.65
C ARG A 55 12.14 -0.95 0.58
N GLU A 56 11.14 -0.42 1.26
CA GLU A 56 11.34 0.38 2.49
C GLU A 56 11.49 -0.49 3.74
N TYR A 57 11.17 -1.79 3.66
CA TYR A 57 10.93 -2.65 4.83
C TYR A 57 11.76 -3.94 4.90
N ARG A 58 12.92 -3.97 4.21
CA ARG A 58 13.92 -5.06 4.25
C ARG A 58 14.44 -5.47 5.64
N LYS A 59 14.16 -4.69 6.69
CA LYS A 59 14.71 -4.92 8.03
C LYS A 59 13.88 -5.85 8.91
N LEU A 60 12.63 -6.14 8.57
CA LEU A 60 11.84 -7.10 9.34
C LEU A 60 11.91 -8.47 8.65
N ASN A 61 12.66 -9.40 9.26
CA ASN A 61 12.44 -10.85 9.12
C ASN A 61 11.11 -11.26 9.76
N ALA A 62 10.08 -10.43 9.67
CA ALA A 62 8.80 -10.70 10.26
C ALA A 62 7.94 -11.35 9.20
N GLU A 63 7.48 -12.54 9.53
CA GLU A 63 6.40 -13.21 8.84
C GLU A 63 5.25 -12.23 8.60
N LEU A 64 4.50 -12.45 7.52
CA LEU A 64 3.24 -11.75 7.27
C LEU A 64 2.11 -12.64 7.78
N PRO A 65 1.84 -12.69 9.10
CA PRO A 65 0.77 -13.51 9.64
C PRO A 65 -0.55 -12.85 9.24
N CYS A 66 -1.11 -13.29 8.12
CA CYS A 66 -2.42 -12.82 7.72
C CYS A 66 -3.17 -13.91 6.98
N ASN A 67 -4.36 -14.23 7.50
CA ASN A 67 -5.32 -15.04 6.78
C ASN A 67 -5.90 -14.23 5.62
N TRP A 68 -5.34 -14.41 4.42
CA TRP A 68 -5.77 -13.72 3.20
C TRP A 68 -7.18 -14.09 2.73
N HIS A 69 -7.82 -15.08 3.35
CA HIS A 69 -9.19 -15.50 3.05
C HIS A 69 -10.23 -14.87 3.97
N ASP A 70 -9.80 -14.34 5.12
CA ASP A 70 -10.67 -13.70 6.10
C ASP A 70 -10.46 -12.19 6.03
N VAL A 71 -11.47 -11.51 5.48
CA VAL A 71 -11.46 -10.06 5.29
C VAL A 71 -11.44 -9.34 6.64
N VAL A 72 -12.05 -9.90 7.68
CA VAL A 72 -12.06 -9.32 9.02
C VAL A 72 -10.67 -9.38 9.63
N SER A 73 -10.03 -10.55 9.59
CA SER A 73 -8.64 -10.70 10.06
C SER A 73 -7.67 -9.80 9.30
N LEU A 74 -7.83 -9.70 7.97
CA LEU A 74 -7.04 -8.82 7.13
C LEU A 74 -7.25 -7.34 7.51
N SER A 75 -8.50 -6.93 7.70
CA SER A 75 -8.84 -5.55 8.08
C SER A 75 -8.22 -5.21 9.44
N LYS A 76 -8.32 -6.12 10.42
CA LYS A 76 -7.71 -5.96 11.74
C LYS A 76 -6.19 -5.81 11.69
N ALA A 77 -5.52 -6.63 10.87
CA ALA A 77 -4.08 -6.53 10.68
C ALA A 77 -3.64 -5.20 10.03
N LEU A 78 -4.51 -4.61 9.19
CA LEU A 78 -4.27 -3.31 8.54
C LEU A 78 -4.62 -2.11 9.41
N THR A 79 -5.46 -2.27 10.42
CA THR A 79 -5.78 -1.23 11.40
C THR A 79 -4.55 -0.89 12.25
N ASP A 80 -3.71 -1.88 12.59
CA ASP A 80 -2.47 -1.63 13.33
C ASP A 80 -1.38 -1.05 12.41
N ALA A 81 -1.14 0.26 12.52
CA ALA A 81 -0.07 0.95 11.79
C ALA A 81 1.35 0.43 12.10
N GLY A 82 1.51 -0.26 13.24
CA GLY A 82 2.76 -0.92 13.62
C GLY A 82 3.02 -2.21 12.85
N SER A 83 1.97 -2.84 12.30
CA SER A 83 2.06 -4.17 11.71
C SER A 83 2.92 -4.18 10.44
N PRO A 84 3.69 -5.26 10.20
CA PRO A 84 4.47 -5.41 8.97
C PRO A 84 3.59 -5.33 7.73
N LEU A 85 2.37 -5.89 7.82
CA LEU A 85 1.40 -5.90 6.73
C LEU A 85 0.93 -4.49 6.38
N ALA A 86 0.54 -3.67 7.37
CA ALA A 86 0.10 -2.31 7.12
C ALA A 86 1.18 -1.48 6.42
N LYS A 87 2.47 -1.72 6.73
CA LYS A 87 3.59 -0.97 6.14
C LYS A 87 3.96 -1.42 4.73
N CYS A 88 3.81 -2.71 4.43
CA CYS A 88 4.20 -3.25 3.13
C CYS A 88 3.04 -3.29 2.12
N LEU A 89 1.79 -3.40 2.58
CA LEU A 89 0.62 -3.52 1.70
C LEU A 89 0.19 -2.15 1.17
N HIS A 90 0.41 -1.92 -0.12
CA HIS A 90 0.01 -0.66 -0.77
C HIS A 90 -1.28 -0.76 -1.56
N ARG A 91 -1.54 -1.91 -2.20
CA ARG A 91 -2.75 -2.11 -2.99
C ARG A 91 -3.47 -3.37 -2.56
N LEU A 92 -4.76 -3.20 -2.34
CA LEU A 92 -5.66 -4.27 -1.96
C LEU A 92 -6.91 -4.20 -2.84
N ARG A 93 -7.32 -5.36 -3.35
CA ARG A 93 -8.59 -5.53 -4.03
C ARG A 93 -9.31 -6.72 -3.42
N ILE A 94 -10.58 -6.53 -3.12
CA ILE A 94 -11.42 -7.51 -2.44
C ILE A 94 -12.66 -7.72 -3.28
N ARG A 95 -12.96 -8.99 -3.58
CA ARG A 95 -14.14 -9.46 -4.29
C ARG A 95 -14.98 -10.25 -3.30
N LEU A 96 -16.07 -9.63 -2.88
CA LEU A 96 -17.05 -10.27 -2.01
C LEU A 96 -18.08 -10.94 -2.92
N GLU A 97 -17.80 -12.19 -3.30
CA GLU A 97 -18.74 -12.99 -4.10
C GLU A 97 -19.90 -13.51 -3.25
N LYS A 98 -20.98 -13.91 -3.94
CA LYS A 98 -22.17 -14.53 -3.33
C LYS A 98 -21.79 -15.75 -2.45
N PRO A 99 -22.57 -16.02 -1.38
CA PRO A 99 -22.22 -17.01 -0.35
C PRO A 99 -21.99 -18.45 -0.85
N ARG A 100 -22.43 -18.82 -2.07
CA ARG A 100 -22.24 -20.16 -2.63
C ARG A 100 -20.76 -20.58 -2.77
N PHE A 101 -19.84 -19.61 -2.85
CA PHE A 101 -18.40 -19.86 -2.98
C PHE A 101 -17.60 -19.50 -1.73
N ARG A 102 -18.27 -19.11 -0.64
CA ARG A 102 -17.61 -18.71 0.61
C ARG A 102 -17.42 -19.93 1.51
N ARG A 103 -16.19 -20.10 2.02
CA ARG A 103 -15.88 -21.11 3.05
C ARG A 103 -16.28 -20.70 4.47
N VAL A 104 -16.54 -19.41 4.68
CA VAL A 104 -16.81 -18.82 6.00
C VAL A 104 -18.18 -18.15 6.00
N ASN A 105 -19.05 -18.58 6.93
CA ASN A 105 -20.46 -18.21 7.05
C ASN A 105 -20.72 -16.87 7.75
N HIS A 106 -19.80 -15.90 7.66
CA HIS A 106 -20.06 -14.54 8.15
C HIS A 106 -20.77 -13.68 7.08
N PRO A 107 -21.73 -12.81 7.50
CA PRO A 107 -22.43 -11.88 6.61
C PRO A 107 -21.45 -10.96 5.86
N VAL A 108 -21.77 -10.65 4.61
CA VAL A 108 -20.97 -9.74 3.77
C VAL A 108 -20.87 -8.35 4.40
N GLU A 109 -21.90 -7.92 5.11
CA GLU A 109 -21.94 -6.66 5.85
C GLU A 109 -20.82 -6.57 6.88
N HIS A 110 -20.52 -7.67 7.58
CA HIS A 110 -19.46 -7.70 8.58
C HIS A 110 -18.08 -7.49 7.95
N ASP A 111 -17.84 -8.06 6.76
CA ASP A 111 -16.60 -7.81 5.99
C ASP A 111 -16.50 -6.33 5.60
N LEU A 112 -17.63 -5.74 5.16
CA LEU A 112 -17.68 -4.37 4.68
C LEU A 112 -17.50 -3.36 5.81
N ASP A 113 -18.13 -3.60 6.97
CA ASP A 113 -18.01 -2.75 8.15
C ASP A 113 -16.57 -2.79 8.70
N ALA A 114 -15.96 -3.99 8.77
CA ALA A 114 -14.55 -4.12 9.17
C ALA A 114 -13.59 -3.34 8.24
N LEU A 115 -13.85 -3.36 6.93
CA LEU A 115 -13.07 -2.58 5.96
C LEU A 115 -13.25 -1.07 6.16
N LEU A 116 -14.46 -0.60 6.46
CA LEU A 116 -14.72 0.81 6.73
C LEU A 116 -14.03 1.29 8.02
N GLU A 117 -14.12 0.50 9.09
CA GLU A 117 -13.41 0.76 10.35
C GLU A 117 -11.90 0.84 10.14
N MET A 118 -11.34 -0.10 9.36
CA MET A 118 -9.93 -0.06 8.99
C MET A 118 -9.59 1.21 8.21
N LEU A 119 -10.42 1.67 7.28
CA LEU A 119 -10.16 2.89 6.50
C LEU A 119 -10.21 4.19 7.31
N GLU A 120 -10.83 4.19 8.49
CA GLU A 120 -10.80 5.34 9.41
C GLU A 120 -9.42 5.50 10.06
N VAL A 121 -8.76 4.38 10.41
CA VAL A 121 -7.50 4.40 11.17
C VAL A 121 -6.27 4.19 10.27
N ASN A 122 -6.41 3.44 9.18
CA ASN A 122 -5.29 3.09 8.32
C ASN A 122 -4.81 4.32 7.53
N VAL A 123 -3.50 4.57 7.66
CA VAL A 123 -2.79 5.68 7.02
C VAL A 123 -1.72 5.22 6.04
N SER A 124 -1.71 3.96 5.62
CA SER A 124 -0.65 3.39 4.79
C SER A 124 -1.13 2.82 3.45
N LEU A 125 -2.37 2.34 3.40
CA LEU A 125 -2.97 1.73 2.23
C LEU A 125 -3.26 2.79 1.16
N GLU A 126 -2.59 2.68 0.02
CA GLU A 126 -2.69 3.65 -1.08
C GLU A 126 -3.91 3.36 -1.97
N TYR A 127 -4.25 2.09 -2.17
CA TYR A 127 -5.31 1.68 -3.07
C TYR A 127 -6.18 0.59 -2.46
N LEU A 128 -7.48 0.81 -2.44
CA LEU A 128 -8.49 -0.20 -2.11
C LEU A 128 -9.54 -0.26 -3.22
N ASP A 129 -9.80 -1.45 -3.76
CA ASP A 129 -10.90 -1.74 -4.68
C ASP A 129 -11.80 -2.84 -4.12
N VAL A 130 -13.02 -2.49 -3.74
CA VAL A 130 -14.00 -3.42 -3.19
C VAL A 130 -15.08 -3.70 -4.24
N ILE A 131 -15.23 -4.97 -4.58
CA ILE A 131 -16.27 -5.47 -5.48
C ILE A 131 -17.31 -6.16 -4.61
N ILE A 132 -18.54 -5.65 -4.63
CA ILE A 132 -19.62 -6.07 -3.72
C ILE A 132 -20.84 -6.60 -4.48
N PRO A 133 -21.63 -7.50 -3.89
CA PRO A 133 -22.91 -7.90 -4.46
C PRO A 133 -23.88 -6.72 -4.56
N THR A 134 -24.83 -6.79 -5.51
CA THR A 134 -25.82 -5.74 -5.77
C THR A 134 -26.69 -5.40 -4.56
N THR A 135 -26.92 -6.36 -3.66
CA THR A 135 -27.65 -6.21 -2.39
C THR A 135 -27.03 -5.18 -1.45
N HIS A 136 -25.71 -4.97 -1.51
CA HIS A 136 -24.99 -4.06 -0.60
C HIS A 136 -24.64 -2.71 -1.24
N ARG A 137 -25.33 -2.30 -2.31
CA ARG A 137 -25.09 -1.05 -3.04
C ARG A 137 -24.97 0.19 -2.14
N GLY A 138 -25.67 0.22 -1.00
CA GLY A 138 -25.59 1.31 -0.02
C GLY A 138 -24.18 1.56 0.55
N TYR A 139 -23.26 0.60 0.47
CA TYR A 139 -21.88 0.76 0.91
C TYR A 139 -21.02 1.61 -0.04
N ILE A 140 -21.40 1.75 -1.32
CA ILE A 140 -20.60 2.52 -2.29
C ILE A 140 -20.37 3.96 -1.81
N THR A 141 -21.42 4.60 -1.30
CA THR A 141 -21.32 5.97 -0.78
C THR A 141 -20.49 6.04 0.49
N LYS A 142 -20.59 5.03 1.38
CA LYS A 142 -19.75 4.93 2.59
C LYS A 142 -18.27 4.88 2.22
N PHE A 143 -17.86 3.98 1.32
CA PHE A 143 -16.47 3.86 0.87
C PHE A 143 -15.97 5.12 0.14
N ALA A 144 -16.85 5.82 -0.59
CA ALA A 144 -16.50 7.06 -1.28
C ALA A 144 -16.01 8.17 -0.32
N LEU A 145 -16.48 8.18 0.94
CA LEU A 145 -16.05 9.15 1.97
C LEU A 145 -14.57 9.00 2.37
N HIS A 146 -13.97 7.85 2.10
CA HIS A 146 -12.57 7.54 2.42
C HIS A 146 -11.62 7.75 1.24
N ASN A 147 -12.18 8.02 0.05
CA ASN A 147 -11.42 8.29 -1.15
C ASN A 147 -10.73 9.66 -1.06
N LYS A 148 -9.51 9.75 -1.58
CA LYS A 148 -8.64 10.94 -1.56
C LYS A 148 -8.23 11.43 -0.17
N ARG A 149 -8.39 10.64 0.89
CA ARG A 149 -7.79 10.96 2.19
C ARG A 149 -6.26 10.83 2.10
N PRO A 150 -5.49 11.73 2.73
CA PRO A 150 -4.03 11.66 2.72
C PRO A 150 -3.54 10.43 3.49
N ILE A 151 -2.45 9.81 3.03
CA ILE A 151 -1.75 8.73 3.73
C ILE A 151 -0.41 9.24 4.27
N CYS A 152 0.16 8.55 5.26
CA CYS A 152 1.49 8.75 5.83
C CYS A 152 2.60 8.32 4.87
N ARG A 153 2.46 8.65 3.58
CA ARG A 153 3.47 8.53 2.54
C ARG A 153 3.52 9.85 1.80
N SER A 154 4.71 10.43 1.71
CA SER A 154 4.92 11.66 0.95
C SER A 154 5.52 11.33 -0.40
N LEU A 155 5.06 12.02 -1.45
CA LEU A 155 5.73 11.95 -2.75
C LEU A 155 7.15 12.46 -2.57
N LEU A 156 8.14 11.68 -3.02
CA LEU A 156 9.54 12.06 -2.97
C LEU A 156 9.70 13.51 -3.45
N PHE A 157 10.09 14.40 -2.53
CA PHE A 157 10.28 15.80 -2.87
C PHE A 157 11.36 15.91 -3.97
N PRO A 158 11.06 16.51 -5.14
CA PRO A 158 11.91 16.39 -6.32
C PRO A 158 13.37 16.78 -6.04
N ILE A 159 14.32 15.97 -6.50
CA ILE A 159 15.76 16.20 -6.26
C ILE A 159 16.17 17.58 -6.77
N LYS A 160 15.66 18.00 -7.94
CA LYS A 160 15.92 19.35 -8.49
C LYS A 160 15.48 20.47 -7.54
N SER A 161 14.32 20.31 -6.90
CA SER A 161 13.80 21.27 -5.90
C SER A 161 14.63 21.26 -4.62
N LYS A 162 15.07 20.08 -4.15
CA LYS A 162 16.03 19.96 -3.04
C LYS A 162 17.33 20.68 -3.35
N LEU A 163 17.91 20.43 -4.52
CA LEU A 163 19.18 21.04 -4.95
C LEU A 163 19.07 22.55 -5.11
N ALA A 164 17.99 23.05 -5.71
CA ALA A 164 17.75 24.49 -5.83
C ALA A 164 17.64 25.17 -4.46
N PHE A 165 16.90 24.56 -3.52
CA PHE A 165 16.78 25.07 -2.16
C PHE A 165 18.12 25.06 -1.42
N LEU A 166 18.86 23.94 -1.47
CA LEU A 166 20.16 23.82 -0.84
C LEU A 166 21.18 24.81 -1.41
N SER A 167 21.20 25.03 -2.73
CA SER A 167 22.09 26.02 -3.37
C SER A 167 21.87 27.44 -2.85
N VAL A 168 20.62 27.84 -2.60
CA VAL A 168 20.29 29.14 -2.01
C VAL A 168 20.73 29.21 -0.54
N VAL A 169 20.47 28.15 0.24
CA VAL A 169 20.88 28.06 1.65
C VAL A 169 22.40 28.10 1.79
N GLU A 170 23.15 27.36 0.98
CA GLU A 170 24.62 27.35 0.99
C GLU A 170 25.23 28.70 0.59
N ARG A 171 24.69 29.34 -0.46
CA ARG A 171 25.11 30.69 -0.85
C ARG A 171 24.96 31.69 0.30
N SER A 172 23.87 31.59 1.06
CA SER A 172 23.62 32.45 2.22
C SER A 172 24.57 32.21 3.39
N LYS A 173 25.18 31.02 3.49
CA LYS A 173 26.22 30.67 4.48
C LYS A 173 27.61 31.12 4.01
N SER A 174 27.90 31.04 2.70
CA SER A 174 29.20 31.39 2.10
C SER A 174 29.52 32.89 2.10
N LEU A 175 28.51 33.77 2.03
CA LEU A 175 28.69 35.23 2.01
C LEU A 175 29.30 35.82 3.29
N ARG A 176 29.58 35.01 4.31
CA ARG A 176 30.22 35.42 5.56
C ARG A 176 31.76 35.43 5.52
N SER A 177 32.42 34.90 4.49
CA SER A 177 33.88 34.63 4.58
C SER A 177 34.85 35.61 3.92
N THR A 178 34.42 36.68 3.26
CA THR A 178 35.36 37.64 2.65
C THR A 178 35.18 39.07 3.16
N LYS A 179 36.28 39.57 3.73
CA LYS A 179 36.48 40.86 4.40
C LYS A 179 35.92 42.07 3.63
N GLU A 180 35.39 42.99 4.43
CA GLU A 180 35.24 44.44 4.26
C GLU A 180 34.63 45.02 2.97
N ARG A 181 33.45 45.62 3.12
CA ARG A 181 33.22 47.02 2.71
C ARG A 181 32.11 47.64 3.54
N LYS A 182 32.45 48.72 4.26
CA LYS A 182 31.54 49.61 4.99
C LYS A 182 30.34 50.01 4.09
N ARG A 183 29.16 49.44 4.35
CA ARG A 183 27.88 50.10 4.10
C ARG A 183 26.94 49.77 5.25
N VAL A 184 26.47 50.83 5.90
CA VAL A 184 25.47 50.82 6.97
C VAL A 184 24.13 50.44 6.34
N VAL A 185 23.76 49.18 6.47
CA VAL A 185 22.37 48.69 6.37
C VAL A 185 22.25 47.67 7.50
N PRO A 186 21.17 47.65 8.32
CA PRO A 186 21.08 46.69 9.39
C PRO A 186 21.17 45.30 8.78
N ALA A 187 22.16 44.53 9.22
CA ALA A 187 22.37 43.18 8.77
C ALA A 187 21.11 42.38 9.07
N SER A 188 20.24 42.22 8.06
CA SER A 188 19.31 41.11 8.04
C SER A 188 20.19 39.86 7.94
N SER A 189 20.57 39.32 9.10
CA SER A 189 21.14 37.98 9.16
C SER A 189 20.11 37.11 8.45
N SER A 190 20.39 36.68 7.22
CA SER A 190 19.39 36.00 6.42
C SER A 190 18.93 34.78 7.24
N ALA A 191 17.62 34.68 7.50
CA ALA A 191 17.08 33.59 8.31
C ALA A 191 17.54 32.20 7.80
N LEU A 192 17.82 32.12 6.49
CA LEU A 192 18.40 30.99 5.78
C LEU A 192 19.76 30.52 6.33
N SER A 193 20.59 31.44 6.83
CA SER A 193 21.91 31.10 7.40
C SER A 193 21.82 30.40 8.76
N LYS A 194 20.65 30.41 9.41
CA LYS A 194 20.38 29.72 10.69
C LYS A 194 19.72 28.36 10.50
N LEU A 195 19.43 27.95 9.26
CA LEU A 195 18.84 26.65 8.97
C LEU A 195 19.90 25.55 9.13
N ASP A 196 19.72 24.68 10.12
CA ASP A 196 20.47 23.45 10.30
C ASP A 196 19.91 22.31 9.43
N HIS A 197 20.58 21.16 9.44
CA HIS A 197 20.16 19.99 8.67
C HIS A 197 18.79 19.45 9.08
N LEU A 198 18.43 19.52 10.35
CA LEU A 198 17.17 18.99 10.87
C LEU A 198 15.99 19.85 10.38
N ILE A 199 16.12 21.18 10.47
CA ILE A 199 15.12 22.12 9.98
C ILE A 199 14.93 21.97 8.46
N ILE A 200 16.02 21.84 7.71
CA ILE A 200 15.94 21.62 6.25
C ILE A 200 15.25 20.29 5.92
N SER A 201 15.55 19.23 6.66
CA SER A 201 14.87 17.93 6.50
C SER A 201 13.38 18.06 6.78
N ASN A 202 12.99 18.77 7.84
CA ASN A 202 11.59 19.02 8.17
C ASN A 202 10.88 19.87 7.10
N ILE A 203 11.55 20.88 6.54
CA ILE A 203 11.00 21.67 5.42
C ILE A 203 10.71 20.77 4.23
N PHE A 204 11.63 19.87 3.85
CA PHE A 204 11.41 18.95 2.74
C PHE A 204 10.30 17.93 3.04
N ALA A 205 10.22 17.44 4.28
CA ALA A 205 9.15 16.53 4.70
C ALA A 205 7.77 17.20 4.62
N LEU A 206 7.67 18.46 5.04
CA LEU A 206 6.44 19.25 5.01
C LEU A 206 6.07 19.75 3.60
N ALA A 207 7.06 20.06 2.77
CA ALA A 207 6.85 20.50 1.39
C ALA A 207 6.52 19.34 0.44
N ALA A 208 6.78 18.11 0.84
CA ALA A 208 6.42 16.92 0.06
C ALA A 208 4.90 16.77 0.02
N ARG A 209 4.33 16.62 -1.18
CA ARG A 209 2.88 16.42 -1.34
C ARG A 209 2.48 15.07 -0.74
N PRO A 210 1.46 15.00 0.12
CA PRO A 210 0.96 13.72 0.61
C PRO A 210 0.39 12.91 -0.55
N VAL A 211 0.65 11.61 -0.53
CA VAL A 211 -0.05 10.68 -1.44
C VAL A 211 -1.51 10.62 -0.98
N LEU A 212 -2.44 10.62 -1.94
CA LEU A 212 -3.87 10.53 -1.66
C LEU A 212 -4.32 9.08 -1.89
N ARG A 213 -4.95 8.48 -0.88
CA ARG A 213 -5.54 7.15 -0.96
C ARG A 213 -6.62 7.13 -2.04
N ARG A 214 -6.64 6.08 -2.85
CA ARG A 214 -7.70 5.80 -3.82
C ARG A 214 -8.56 4.65 -3.31
N VAL A 215 -9.81 4.96 -2.96
CA VAL A 215 -10.81 3.97 -2.57
C VAL A 215 -11.86 3.88 -3.68
N ILE A 216 -12.07 2.68 -4.20
CA ILE A 216 -13.11 2.37 -5.19
C ILE A 216 -14.00 1.29 -4.58
N CYS A 217 -15.30 1.51 -4.64
CA CYS A 217 -16.28 0.47 -4.34
C CYS A 217 -17.22 0.37 -5.53
N ARG A 218 -17.39 -0.84 -6.05
CA ARG A 218 -18.15 -1.10 -7.28
C ARG A 218 -18.94 -2.39 -7.14
N LEU A 219 -20.04 -2.47 -7.88
CA LEU A 219 -20.84 -3.67 -7.92
C LEU A 219 -20.10 -4.75 -8.71
N GLU A 220 -20.23 -5.99 -8.24
CA GLU A 220 -20.00 -7.16 -9.05
C GLU A 220 -20.91 -7.02 -10.28
N ARG A 221 -20.31 -6.84 -11.46
CA ARG A 221 -21.09 -6.96 -12.69
C ARG A 221 -21.53 -8.40 -12.73
N GLU A 222 -22.83 -8.63 -12.86
CA GLU A 222 -23.34 -9.93 -13.27
C GLU A 222 -22.73 -10.20 -14.65
N PHE A 223 -21.58 -10.86 -14.68
CA PHE A 223 -21.18 -11.58 -15.87
C PHE A 223 -22.23 -12.67 -15.97
N GLY A 224 -23.16 -12.48 -16.91
CA GLY A 224 -24.22 -13.43 -17.20
C GLY A 224 -23.61 -14.82 -17.32
N ALA A 225 -24.32 -15.79 -16.73
CA ALA A 225 -24.16 -17.20 -17.00
C ALA A 225 -24.34 -17.46 -18.50
N ALA A 226 -23.28 -17.25 -19.27
CA ALA A 226 -23.23 -17.52 -20.70
C ALA A 226 -21.89 -18.18 -21.04
N GLN A 227 -21.51 -19.22 -20.27
CA GLN A 227 -20.49 -20.17 -20.73
C GLN A 227 -20.50 -21.53 -19.98
N GLU A 228 -21.68 -22.05 -19.60
CA GLU A 228 -21.82 -23.44 -19.10
C GLU A 228 -23.10 -24.14 -19.62
N LEU A 229 -23.60 -23.76 -20.81
CA LEU A 229 -24.77 -24.41 -21.44
C LEU A 229 -24.52 -24.83 -22.90
N ASN A 230 -23.26 -25.04 -23.30
CA ASN A 230 -22.94 -25.51 -24.66
C ASN A 230 -22.23 -26.88 -24.71
N ASP A 231 -22.07 -27.59 -23.58
CA ASP A 231 -21.41 -28.91 -23.56
C ASP A 231 -22.34 -30.07 -23.16
N GLU A 232 -23.65 -29.84 -23.01
CA GLU A 232 -24.63 -30.88 -22.62
C GLU A 232 -25.73 -31.17 -23.67
N GLU A 233 -25.57 -30.70 -24.91
CA GLU A 233 -26.49 -31.01 -26.03
C GLU A 233 -25.73 -31.41 -27.31
N ALA A 234 -24.73 -32.28 -27.14
CA ALA A 234 -24.03 -32.94 -28.25
C ALA A 234 -23.98 -34.47 -28.13
N ASP A 235 -24.77 -35.06 -27.23
CA ASP A 235 -25.03 -36.50 -27.16
C ASP A 235 -26.49 -36.74 -26.75
N ALA A 236 -27.40 -36.59 -27.72
CA ALA A 236 -28.77 -37.14 -27.69
C ALA A 236 -29.24 -37.43 -29.11
#